data_AF-A0A958WU10-F1
#
_entry.id   AF-A0A958WU10-F1
#
_cell.length_a   1.000
_cell.length_b   1.000
_cell.length_c   1.000
_cell.angle_alpha   90.00
_cell.angle_beta   90.00
_cell.angle_gamma   90.00
#
_symmetry.space_group_name_H-M   'P 1'
#
loop_
_entity.id
_entity.type
_entity.pdbx_description
1 polymer ?
#
loop_
_entity_poly.entity_id
_entity_poly.type
_entity_poly.pdbx_seq_one_letter_code
_entity_poly.pdbx_strand_id
1 'polypeptide(L)'
;MEQVKEPWRHHYIPVFYLKNFTCHDGHFFVFDKEINDFPRNSRRSPKQICFEPNRNTLVWESEKFQHTGLETETYQYFDSKMSEVIKELNDSTIETFKWRDELVGNLEHFITLLYWRLPCNDNRFEQTVNKAQSLKDFGLKAINNKTGKEVLDNEVHKLFLQDKNIQKALKPVLSYTSLLGNLPEDVDNWEWRIVYWYGRNSRLTSDNPIIPRLFESFNEGEVNET
;
A
#
# COMPACT_ATOMS: atom_id res chain seq x y z
N MET A 1 12.64 -32.64 -10.85
CA MET A 1 11.92 -31.35 -10.86
C MET A 1 12.74 -30.40 -10.01
N GLU A 2 13.25 -29.33 -10.61
CA GLU A 2 13.95 -28.27 -9.88
C GLU A 2 12.93 -27.60 -8.94
N GLN A 3 13.20 -27.58 -7.63
CA GLN A 3 12.37 -26.83 -6.70
C GLN A 3 12.48 -25.35 -7.10
N VAL A 4 11.40 -24.79 -7.64
CA VAL A 4 11.31 -23.34 -7.84
C VAL A 4 11.47 -22.72 -6.46
N LYS A 5 12.58 -22.00 -6.28
CA LYS A 5 12.86 -21.34 -5.01
C LYS A 5 11.95 -20.13 -4.90
N GLU A 6 10.96 -20.24 -4.03
CA GLU A 6 10.04 -19.16 -3.73
C GLU A 6 10.78 -17.85 -3.38
N PRO A 7 10.30 -16.70 -3.87
CA PRO A 7 10.89 -15.42 -3.51
C PRO A 7 10.75 -15.21 -2.00
N TRP A 8 11.85 -14.88 -1.33
CA TRP A 8 11.86 -14.61 0.11
C TRP A 8 12.02 -13.12 0.42
N ARG A 9 12.48 -12.31 -0.55
CA ARG A 9 12.55 -10.86 -0.42
C ARG A 9 11.24 -10.29 -0.89
N HIS A 10 10.39 -9.89 0.05
CA HIS A 10 9.10 -9.29 -0.25
C HIS A 10 9.23 -7.78 -0.18
N HIS A 11 9.24 -7.15 -1.35
CA HIS A 11 9.54 -5.73 -1.53
C HIS A 11 8.37 -4.87 -1.11
N TYR A 12 8.43 -4.13 0.00
CA TYR A 12 7.32 -3.25 0.38
C TYR A 12 7.20 -1.98 -0.48
N ILE A 13 8.27 -1.63 -1.22
CA ILE A 13 8.18 -0.75 -2.39
C ILE A 13 8.54 -1.57 -3.63
N PRO A 14 7.66 -1.66 -4.64
CA PRO A 14 7.89 -2.50 -5.81
C PRO A 14 9.17 -2.15 -6.56
N VAL A 15 9.88 -3.17 -7.00
CA VAL A 15 11.13 -3.03 -7.78
C VAL A 15 10.90 -2.23 -9.07
N PHE A 16 9.76 -2.41 -9.75
CA PHE A 16 9.47 -1.68 -10.98
C PHE A 16 9.37 -0.17 -10.72
N TYR A 17 8.78 0.23 -9.58
CA TYR A 17 8.62 1.62 -9.21
C TYR A 17 9.97 2.26 -8.87
N LEU A 18 10.79 1.58 -8.06
CA LEU A 18 12.13 2.02 -7.69
C LEU A 18 13.08 2.25 -8.88
N LYS A 19 12.93 1.49 -9.97
CA LYS A 19 13.76 1.65 -11.18
C LYS A 19 13.65 3.04 -11.80
N ASN A 20 12.51 3.71 -11.65
CA ASN A 20 12.30 5.05 -12.20
C ASN A 20 13.11 6.15 -11.48
N PHE A 21 13.75 5.81 -10.36
CA PHE A 21 14.60 6.72 -9.58
C PHE A 21 16.10 6.38 -9.69
N THR A 22 16.45 5.40 -10.53
CA THR A 22 17.85 4.99 -10.70
C THR A 22 18.60 5.92 -11.66
N CYS A 23 19.90 6.06 -11.44
CA CYS A 23 20.82 6.60 -12.42
C CYS A 23 20.97 5.63 -13.61
N HIS A 24 21.67 6.07 -14.66
CA HIS A 24 21.88 5.31 -15.91
C HIS A 24 22.51 3.91 -15.70
N ASP A 25 23.21 3.70 -14.60
CA ASP A 25 23.83 2.42 -14.21
C ASP A 25 22.89 1.51 -13.40
N GLY A 26 21.63 1.90 -13.21
CA GLY A 26 20.61 1.12 -12.49
C GLY A 26 20.70 1.17 -10.97
N HIS A 27 21.43 2.12 -10.40
CA HIS A 27 21.57 2.32 -8.96
C HIS A 27 21.10 3.71 -8.53
N PHE A 28 20.82 3.87 -7.25
CA PHE A 28 20.64 5.18 -6.61
C PHE A 28 21.43 5.22 -5.30
N PHE A 29 21.57 6.42 -4.73
CA PHE A 29 22.26 6.64 -3.47
C PHE A 29 21.24 6.67 -2.33
N VAL A 30 21.46 5.84 -1.31
CA VAL A 30 20.66 5.79 -0.09
C VAL A 30 21.28 6.70 0.94
N PHE A 31 20.55 7.76 1.28
CA PHE A 31 20.87 8.64 2.40
C PHE A 31 20.36 8.02 3.69
N ASP A 32 21.21 7.97 4.71
CA ASP A 32 20.86 7.47 6.03
C ASP A 32 20.56 8.65 6.96
N LYS A 33 19.32 8.71 7.43
CA LYS A 33 18.84 9.80 8.29
C LYS A 33 19.35 9.71 9.72
N GLU A 34 19.76 8.53 10.19
CA GLU A 34 20.27 8.34 11.56
C GLU A 34 21.67 8.92 11.70
N ILE A 35 22.53 8.70 10.69
CA ILE A 35 23.87 9.27 10.63
C ILE A 35 23.93 10.61 9.89
N ASN A 36 22.83 11.02 9.27
CA ASN A 36 22.72 12.24 8.46
C ASN A 36 23.79 12.32 7.35
N ASP A 37 24.08 11.20 6.69
CA ASP A 37 25.10 11.09 5.66
C ASP A 37 24.81 9.92 4.69
N PHE A 38 25.58 9.80 3.62
CA PHE A 38 25.62 8.64 2.75
C PHE A 38 26.63 7.61 3.30
N PRO A 39 26.18 6.41 3.72
CA PRO A 39 27.10 5.35 4.12
C PRO A 39 28.08 5.00 3.00
N ARG A 40 29.24 4.42 3.34
CA ARG A 40 30.25 3.98 2.35
C ARG A 40 29.69 3.05 1.26
N ASN A 41 28.62 2.31 1.56
CA ASN A 41 27.89 1.45 0.64
C ASN A 41 26.47 1.99 0.36
N SER A 42 26.34 3.31 0.16
CA SER A 42 25.07 4.00 -0.13
C SER A 42 24.52 3.67 -1.52
N ARG A 43 25.36 3.27 -2.46
CA ARG A 43 24.92 2.87 -3.81
C ARG A 43 24.19 1.54 -3.77
N ARG A 44 22.90 1.54 -4.11
CA ARG A 44 22.03 0.35 -4.07
C ARG A 44 21.23 0.22 -5.35
N SER A 45 21.04 -1.03 -5.77
CA SER A 45 20.06 -1.35 -6.80
C SER A 45 18.68 -1.56 -6.16
N PRO A 46 17.58 -1.38 -6.92
CA PRO A 46 16.22 -1.64 -6.44
C PRO A 46 16.00 -2.98 -5.73
N LYS A 47 16.70 -4.05 -6.16
CA LYS A 47 16.55 -5.40 -5.59
C LYS A 47 17.21 -5.57 -4.21
N GLN A 48 18.05 -4.63 -3.79
CA GLN A 48 18.85 -4.73 -2.57
C GLN A 48 18.26 -4.03 -1.36
N ILE A 49 17.19 -3.25 -1.53
CA ILE A 49 16.56 -2.49 -0.46
C ILE A 49 15.03 -2.52 -0.57
N CYS A 50 14.36 -1.86 0.37
CA CYS A 50 12.91 -1.72 0.40
C CYS A 50 12.17 -3.07 0.40
N PHE A 51 12.74 -4.07 1.08
CA PHE A 51 12.15 -5.39 1.26
C PHE A 51 12.30 -5.85 2.70
N GLU A 52 11.42 -6.77 3.09
CA GLU A 52 11.57 -7.54 4.31
C GLU A 52 11.53 -9.04 3.99
N PRO A 53 12.34 -9.87 4.67
CA PRO A 53 12.30 -11.31 4.49
C PRO A 53 10.91 -11.86 4.83
N ASN A 54 10.29 -12.59 3.91
CA ASN A 54 9.05 -13.35 4.12
C ASN A 54 7.85 -12.54 4.66
N ARG A 55 7.83 -11.21 4.42
CA ARG A 55 6.78 -10.30 4.93
C ARG A 55 5.37 -10.80 4.59
N ASN A 56 5.18 -11.08 3.31
CA ASN A 56 3.92 -11.58 2.73
C ASN A 56 3.77 -13.11 2.72
N THR A 57 4.64 -13.88 3.39
CA THR A 57 4.48 -15.35 3.46
C THR A 57 3.35 -15.73 4.42
N LEU A 58 2.42 -16.56 3.96
CA LEU A 58 1.36 -17.15 4.78
C LEU A 58 1.88 -18.45 5.41
N VAL A 59 1.60 -18.66 6.71
CA VAL A 59 2.15 -19.78 7.49
C VAL A 59 1.02 -20.50 8.23
N TRP A 60 0.84 -21.79 7.98
CA TRP A 60 -0.12 -22.61 8.72
C TRP A 60 0.61 -23.52 9.70
N GLU A 61 0.35 -23.31 11.00
CA GLU A 61 1.04 -24.00 12.09
C GLU A 61 0.85 -25.53 12.04
N SER A 62 -0.29 -25.99 11.57
CA SER A 62 -0.64 -27.41 11.52
C SER A 62 0.21 -28.24 10.57
N GLU A 63 0.86 -27.62 9.58
CA GLU A 63 1.53 -28.36 8.49
C GLU A 63 2.99 -27.95 8.25
N LYS A 64 3.54 -26.99 9.03
CA LYS A 64 4.80 -26.29 8.68
C LYS A 64 4.79 -25.78 7.22
N PHE A 65 3.60 -25.56 6.67
CA PHE A 65 3.38 -25.19 5.29
C PHE A 65 3.49 -23.67 5.19
N GLN A 66 4.33 -23.22 4.26
CA GLN A 66 4.49 -21.82 3.90
C GLN A 66 3.99 -21.61 2.48
N HIS A 67 3.23 -20.55 2.26
CA HIS A 67 2.73 -20.18 0.94
C HIS A 67 3.01 -18.71 0.66
N THR A 68 3.55 -18.44 -0.51
CA THR A 68 3.92 -17.11 -1.03
C THR A 68 2.85 -16.50 -1.93
N GLY A 69 1.64 -17.06 -2.00
CA GLY A 69 0.58 -16.65 -2.95
C GLY A 69 0.19 -15.18 -2.82
N LEU A 70 0.28 -14.62 -1.60
CA LEU A 70 0.08 -13.18 -1.40
C LEU A 70 1.14 -12.35 -2.16
N GLU A 71 2.40 -12.79 -2.23
CA GLU A 71 3.43 -12.14 -3.04
C GLU A 71 3.30 -12.50 -4.53
N THR A 72 3.24 -13.80 -4.86
CA THR A 72 3.37 -14.32 -6.23
C THR A 72 2.09 -14.23 -7.06
N GLU A 73 0.93 -14.11 -6.43
CA GLU A 73 -0.35 -14.02 -7.14
C GLU A 73 -0.97 -12.64 -6.92
N THR A 74 -1.08 -12.17 -5.66
CA THR A 74 -1.77 -10.92 -5.35
C THR A 74 -0.93 -9.67 -5.65
N TYR A 75 0.21 -9.51 -4.96
CA TYR A 75 1.07 -8.33 -5.20
C TYR A 75 1.66 -8.34 -6.60
N GLN A 76 2.07 -9.49 -7.13
CA GLN A 76 2.56 -9.61 -8.50
C GLN A 76 1.52 -9.16 -9.54
N TYR A 77 0.24 -9.52 -9.37
CA TYR A 77 -0.82 -9.06 -10.26
C TYR A 77 -0.92 -7.53 -10.27
N PHE A 78 -0.99 -6.90 -9.10
CA PHE A 78 -1.07 -5.43 -8.99
C PHE A 78 0.18 -4.74 -9.51
N ASP A 79 1.37 -5.22 -9.12
CA ASP A 79 2.65 -4.64 -9.52
C ASP A 79 2.84 -4.74 -11.05
N SER A 80 2.39 -5.83 -11.68
CA SER A 80 2.44 -5.98 -13.14
C SER A 80 1.54 -4.95 -13.83
N LYS A 81 0.29 -4.83 -13.39
CA LYS A 81 -0.66 -3.85 -13.94
C LYS A 81 -0.15 -2.41 -13.77
N MET A 82 0.40 -2.08 -12.59
CA MET A 82 0.93 -0.74 -12.34
C MET A 82 2.23 -0.44 -13.07
N SER A 83 3.05 -1.46 -13.33
CA SER A 83 4.25 -1.27 -14.17
C SER A 83 3.89 -0.83 -15.59
N GLU A 84 2.78 -1.30 -16.14
CA GLU A 84 2.29 -0.88 -17.46
C GLU A 84 1.79 0.57 -17.42
N VAL A 85 1.00 0.93 -16.40
CA VAL A 85 0.49 2.29 -16.20
C VAL A 85 1.62 3.31 -16.03
N ILE A 86 2.61 3.03 -15.16
CA ILE A 86 3.75 3.92 -14.95
C ILE A 86 4.60 4.05 -16.22
N LYS A 87 4.75 2.96 -16.99
CA LYS A 87 5.45 3.00 -18.26
C LYS A 87 4.72 3.90 -19.27
N GLU A 88 3.39 3.73 -19.41
CA GLU A 88 2.56 4.59 -20.27
C GLU A 88 2.74 6.07 -19.89
N LEU A 89 2.73 6.39 -18.59
CA LEU A 89 2.96 7.76 -18.11
C LEU A 89 4.35 8.31 -18.47
N ASN A 90 5.40 7.52 -18.26
CA ASN A 90 6.77 7.93 -18.53
C ASN A 90 7.05 8.12 -20.04
N ASP A 91 6.41 7.31 -20.88
CA ASP A 91 6.56 7.37 -22.34
C ASP A 91 5.70 8.48 -22.96
N SER A 92 4.83 9.13 -22.18
CA SER A 92 3.89 10.15 -22.64
C SER A 92 4.40 11.59 -22.47
N THR A 93 3.82 12.50 -23.25
CA THR A 93 4.02 13.95 -23.08
C THR A 93 2.72 14.62 -22.63
N ILE A 94 2.81 15.83 -22.10
CA ILE A 94 1.64 16.64 -21.70
C ILE A 94 0.63 16.75 -22.85
N GLU A 95 1.11 16.81 -24.09
CA GLU A 95 0.29 16.99 -25.29
C GLU A 95 -0.35 15.69 -25.80
N THR A 96 0.25 14.53 -25.48
CA THR A 96 -0.15 13.22 -26.01
C THR A 96 -0.90 12.38 -24.99
N PHE A 97 -0.75 12.69 -23.70
CA PHE A 97 -1.35 11.90 -22.64
C PHE A 97 -2.85 12.14 -22.53
N LYS A 98 -3.62 11.06 -22.44
CA LYS A 98 -5.07 11.09 -22.22
C LYS A 98 -5.40 10.40 -20.91
N TRP A 99 -5.90 11.17 -19.95
CA TRP A 99 -6.48 10.63 -18.72
C TRP A 99 -7.69 9.77 -19.06
N ARG A 100 -7.72 8.55 -18.51
CA ARG A 100 -8.80 7.58 -18.62
C ARG A 100 -9.14 7.09 -17.22
N ASP A 101 -10.42 6.83 -16.96
CA ASP A 101 -10.90 6.43 -15.62
C ASP A 101 -10.18 5.19 -15.10
N GLU A 102 -9.91 4.21 -15.98
CA GLU A 102 -9.14 3.02 -15.60
C GLU A 102 -7.73 3.37 -15.11
N LEU A 103 -7.04 4.27 -15.82
CA LEU A 103 -5.68 4.66 -15.47
C LEU A 103 -5.66 5.40 -14.14
N VAL A 104 -6.61 6.31 -13.93
CA VAL A 104 -6.79 7.04 -12.67
C VAL A 104 -7.06 6.07 -11.54
N GLY A 105 -8.05 5.18 -11.68
CA GLY A 105 -8.40 4.21 -10.65
C GLY A 105 -7.25 3.24 -10.32
N ASN A 106 -6.45 2.87 -11.33
CA ASN A 106 -5.23 2.09 -11.13
C ASN A 106 -4.20 2.86 -10.29
N LEU A 107 -3.95 4.14 -10.59
CA LEU A 107 -3.03 4.99 -9.81
C LEU A 107 -3.51 5.20 -8.38
N GLU A 108 -4.79 5.48 -8.18
CA GLU A 108 -5.40 5.64 -6.86
C GLU A 108 -5.24 4.36 -6.03
N HIS A 109 -5.54 3.20 -6.62
CA HIS A 109 -5.33 1.91 -5.98
C HIS A 109 -3.85 1.65 -5.67
N PHE A 110 -2.95 2.03 -6.57
CA PHE A 110 -1.52 1.87 -6.32
C PHE A 110 -1.04 2.69 -5.13
N ILE A 111 -1.49 3.94 -5.01
CA ILE A 111 -1.13 4.82 -3.89
C ILE A 111 -1.61 4.23 -2.56
N THR A 112 -2.86 3.75 -2.49
CA THR A 112 -3.39 3.15 -1.26
C THR A 112 -2.75 1.79 -0.96
N LEU A 113 -2.44 0.99 -1.98
CA LEU A 113 -1.74 -0.28 -1.84
C LEU A 113 -0.32 -0.07 -1.30
N LEU A 114 0.44 0.87 -1.87
CA LEU A 114 1.75 1.26 -1.36
C LEU A 114 1.66 1.64 0.11
N TYR A 115 0.73 2.54 0.46
CA TYR A 115 0.53 2.99 1.82
C TYR A 115 0.37 1.83 2.81
N TRP A 116 -0.53 0.88 2.56
CA TRP A 116 -0.76 -0.24 3.48
C TRP A 116 0.37 -1.30 3.45
N ARG A 117 1.21 -1.32 2.41
CA ARG A 117 2.36 -2.23 2.29
C ARG A 117 3.56 -1.76 3.13
N LEU A 118 3.73 -0.44 3.30
CA LEU A 118 4.88 0.15 4.00
C LEU A 118 4.96 -0.27 5.49
N PRO A 119 6.14 -0.70 5.98
CA PRO A 119 6.34 -1.05 7.38
C PRO A 119 6.03 0.09 8.36
N CYS A 120 6.30 1.34 7.97
CA CYS A 120 6.02 2.50 8.82
C CYS A 120 4.52 2.69 9.14
N ASN A 121 3.63 2.06 8.37
CA ASN A 121 2.18 2.10 8.58
C ASN A 121 1.65 0.85 9.31
N ASP A 122 2.51 -0.10 9.72
CA ASP A 122 2.09 -1.34 10.38
C ASP A 122 1.32 -1.08 11.68
N ASN A 123 1.78 -0.14 12.51
CA ASN A 123 1.06 0.25 13.74
C ASN A 123 -0.35 0.79 13.42
N ARG A 124 -0.47 1.59 12.37
CA ARG A 124 -1.78 2.13 11.96
C ARG A 124 -2.69 1.04 11.42
N PHE A 125 -2.15 0.07 10.69
CA PHE A 125 -2.89 -1.11 10.26
C PHE A 125 -3.41 -1.91 11.47
N GLU A 126 -2.55 -2.19 12.45
CA GLU A 126 -2.94 -2.88 13.69
C GLU A 126 -4.05 -2.13 14.43
N GLN A 127 -3.95 -0.80 14.54
CA GLN A 127 -5.01 0.02 15.14
C GLN A 127 -6.34 -0.07 14.37
N THR A 128 -6.29 -0.10 13.03
CA THR A 128 -7.49 -0.29 12.20
C THR A 128 -8.14 -1.65 12.48
N VAL A 129 -7.34 -2.72 12.50
CA VAL A 129 -7.83 -4.08 12.79
C VAL A 129 -8.39 -4.19 14.21
N ASN A 130 -7.72 -3.61 15.20
CA ASN A 130 -8.15 -3.66 16.60
C ASN A 130 -9.45 -2.88 16.88
N LYS A 131 -9.77 -1.88 16.05
CA LYS A 131 -11.03 -1.12 16.15
C LYS A 131 -12.20 -1.80 15.43
N ALA A 132 -11.90 -2.65 14.45
CA ALA A 132 -12.93 -3.34 13.69
C ALA A 132 -13.70 -4.34 14.58
N GLN A 133 -15.01 -4.36 14.40
CA GLN A 133 -15.92 -5.28 15.07
C GLN A 133 -16.18 -6.52 14.21
N SER A 134 -16.09 -6.39 12.89
CA SER A 134 -16.37 -7.48 11.97
C SER A 134 -15.61 -7.37 10.65
N LEU A 135 -15.67 -8.44 9.85
CA LEU A 135 -15.14 -8.44 8.48
C LEU A 135 -15.84 -7.43 7.57
N LYS A 136 -17.06 -7.00 7.90
CA LYS A 136 -17.81 -5.99 7.13
C LYS A 136 -17.16 -4.62 7.17
N ASP A 137 -16.41 -4.32 8.23
CA ASP A 137 -15.64 -3.08 8.34
C ASP A 137 -14.52 -3.00 7.28
N PHE A 138 -14.19 -4.16 6.68
CA PHE A 138 -13.28 -4.32 5.55
C PHE A 138 -14.02 -4.65 4.24
N GLY A 139 -15.35 -4.50 4.18
CA GLY A 139 -16.14 -4.86 3.01
C GLY A 139 -16.23 -6.37 2.73
N LEU A 140 -15.85 -7.22 3.69
CA LEU A 140 -15.81 -8.68 3.55
C LEU A 140 -16.98 -9.34 4.28
N LYS A 141 -17.34 -10.55 3.83
CA LYS A 141 -18.34 -11.41 4.47
C LYS A 141 -17.80 -12.82 4.62
N ALA A 142 -18.06 -13.45 5.76
CA ALA A 142 -17.78 -14.87 5.95
C ALA A 142 -19.00 -15.68 5.52
N ILE A 143 -18.82 -16.63 4.60
CA ILE A 143 -19.88 -17.51 4.12
C ILE A 143 -19.60 -18.93 4.55
N ASN A 144 -20.59 -19.60 5.16
CA ASN A 144 -20.47 -21.01 5.48
C ASN A 144 -20.58 -21.85 4.21
N ASN A 145 -19.51 -22.57 3.85
CA ASN A 145 -19.46 -23.33 2.60
C ASN A 145 -20.51 -24.45 2.49
N LYS A 146 -21.03 -24.97 3.62
CA LYS A 146 -22.05 -26.03 3.61
C LYS A 146 -23.47 -25.48 3.42
N THR A 147 -23.76 -24.32 3.99
CA THR A 147 -25.12 -23.76 4.02
C THR A 147 -25.31 -22.61 3.03
N GLY A 148 -24.23 -22.03 2.52
CA GLY A 148 -24.24 -20.82 1.69
C GLY A 148 -24.67 -19.55 2.44
N LYS A 149 -24.91 -19.63 3.75
CA LYS A 149 -25.38 -18.51 4.55
C LYS A 149 -24.21 -17.71 5.12
N GLU A 150 -24.43 -16.41 5.26
CA GLU A 150 -23.50 -15.52 5.96
C GLU A 150 -23.37 -15.94 7.42
N VAL A 151 -22.14 -15.98 7.90
CA VAL A 151 -21.81 -16.16 9.30
C VAL A 151 -21.96 -14.81 9.98
N LEU A 152 -22.90 -14.69 10.91
CA LEU A 152 -23.18 -13.45 11.66
C LEU A 152 -22.60 -13.48 13.08
N ASP A 153 -21.89 -14.55 13.44
CA ASP A 153 -21.31 -14.72 14.76
C ASP A 153 -20.09 -13.80 14.94
N ASN A 154 -20.23 -12.83 15.85
CA ASN A 154 -19.19 -11.85 16.14
C ASN A 154 -17.90 -12.48 16.69
N GLU A 155 -17.97 -13.59 17.41
CA GLU A 155 -16.77 -14.26 17.91
C GLU A 155 -15.99 -14.92 16.77
N VAL A 156 -16.70 -15.49 15.79
CA VAL A 156 -16.06 -16.01 14.57
C VAL A 156 -15.40 -14.88 13.78
N HIS A 157 -16.05 -13.73 13.65
CA HIS A 157 -15.45 -12.55 13.02
C HIS A 157 -14.18 -12.08 13.73
N LYS A 158 -14.18 -12.01 15.07
CA LYS A 158 -12.99 -11.65 15.85
C LYS A 158 -11.85 -12.65 15.66
N LEU A 159 -12.15 -13.94 15.62
CA LEU A 159 -11.16 -14.98 15.35
C LEU A 159 -10.49 -14.77 13.98
N PHE A 160 -11.27 -14.45 12.94
CA PHE A 160 -10.68 -14.11 11.63
C PHE A 160 -9.78 -12.89 11.70
N LEU A 161 -10.20 -11.82 12.39
CA LEU A 161 -9.42 -10.58 12.51
C LEU A 161 -8.13 -10.77 13.33
N GLN A 162 -8.08 -11.76 14.22
CA GLN A 162 -6.91 -12.10 15.02
C GLN A 162 -5.93 -13.04 14.31
N ASP A 163 -6.34 -13.69 13.22
CA ASP A 163 -5.47 -14.58 12.45
C ASP A 163 -4.40 -13.79 11.68
N LYS A 164 -3.13 -14.17 11.85
CA LYS A 164 -1.99 -13.46 11.24
C LYS A 164 -1.97 -13.54 9.72
N ASN A 165 -2.42 -14.65 9.13
CA ASN A 165 -2.49 -14.80 7.68
C ASN A 165 -3.61 -13.92 7.10
N ILE A 166 -4.76 -13.89 7.77
CA ILE A 166 -5.86 -13.00 7.43
C ILE A 166 -5.41 -11.54 7.52
N GLN A 167 -4.74 -11.13 8.59
CA GLN A 167 -4.20 -9.77 8.71
C GLN A 167 -3.27 -9.40 7.55
N LYS A 168 -2.39 -10.31 7.10
CA LYS A 168 -1.56 -10.07 5.90
C LYS A 168 -2.42 -9.88 4.65
N ALA A 169 -3.44 -10.72 4.47
CA ALA A 169 -4.37 -10.64 3.34
C ALA A 169 -5.31 -9.41 3.40
N LEU A 170 -5.55 -8.83 4.57
CA LEU A 170 -6.38 -7.63 4.73
C LEU A 170 -5.70 -6.35 4.23
N LYS A 171 -4.36 -6.31 4.14
CA LYS A 171 -3.64 -5.13 3.61
C LYS A 171 -4.04 -4.76 2.17
N PRO A 172 -4.01 -5.66 1.19
CA PRO A 172 -4.52 -5.37 -0.15
C PRO A 172 -6.05 -5.23 -0.21
N VAL A 173 -6.81 -5.73 0.78
CA VAL A 173 -8.26 -5.44 0.85
C VAL A 173 -8.49 -3.99 1.27
N LEU A 174 -7.72 -3.50 2.25
CA LEU A 174 -7.80 -2.12 2.71
C LEU A 174 -7.45 -1.10 1.63
N SER A 175 -6.59 -1.43 0.67
CA SER A 175 -6.32 -0.50 -0.45
C SER A 175 -7.56 -0.26 -1.29
N TYR A 176 -8.42 -1.27 -1.48
CA TYR A 176 -9.70 -1.13 -2.15
C TYR A 176 -10.74 -0.41 -1.29
N THR A 177 -10.92 -0.79 -0.02
CA THR A 177 -11.96 -0.18 0.81
C THR A 177 -11.62 1.25 1.24
N SER A 178 -10.33 1.60 1.35
CA SER A 178 -9.92 2.98 1.60
C SER A 178 -10.32 3.92 0.46
N LEU A 179 -10.40 3.41 -0.77
CA LEU A 179 -10.92 4.14 -1.91
C LEU A 179 -12.45 4.17 -1.89
N LEU A 180 -13.09 3.00 -1.74
CA LEU A 180 -14.54 2.84 -1.90
C LEU A 180 -15.37 3.37 -0.71
N GLY A 181 -14.81 3.41 0.49
CA GLY A 181 -15.56 3.71 1.72
C GLY A 181 -16.03 5.14 1.88
N ASN A 182 -15.53 6.07 1.05
CA ASN A 182 -15.91 7.49 1.07
C ASN A 182 -15.94 8.11 -0.33
N LEU A 183 -16.21 7.34 -1.39
CA LEU A 183 -16.51 7.98 -2.67
C LEU A 183 -17.85 8.72 -2.51
N PRO A 184 -17.88 10.06 -2.66
CA PRO A 184 -19.14 10.77 -2.79
C PRO A 184 -19.94 10.14 -3.92
N GLU A 185 -21.27 10.18 -3.84
CA GLU A 185 -22.18 9.64 -4.89
C GLU A 185 -21.93 10.23 -6.30
N ASP A 186 -21.06 11.24 -6.40
CA ASP A 186 -20.80 12.05 -7.58
C ASP A 186 -19.29 12.12 -7.89
N VAL A 187 -18.68 10.94 -8.06
CA VAL A 187 -17.28 10.81 -8.52
C VAL A 187 -17.08 11.49 -9.88
N ASP A 188 -18.12 11.54 -10.70
CA ASP A 188 -18.12 12.17 -12.02
C ASP A 188 -17.87 13.69 -11.95
N ASN A 189 -18.12 14.34 -10.81
CA ASN A 189 -17.86 15.77 -10.60
C ASN A 189 -16.54 16.08 -9.87
N TRP A 190 -15.61 15.12 -9.78
CA TRP A 190 -14.30 15.38 -9.19
C TRP A 190 -13.46 16.32 -10.07
N GLU A 191 -13.24 17.55 -9.59
CA GLU A 191 -12.33 18.49 -10.21
C GLU A 191 -10.88 18.19 -9.82
N TRP A 192 -10.08 17.75 -10.78
CA TRP A 192 -8.63 17.67 -10.62
C TRP A 192 -8.04 19.08 -10.47
N ARG A 193 -7.36 19.33 -9.36
CA ARG A 193 -6.66 20.59 -9.11
C ARG A 193 -5.15 20.37 -9.15
N ILE A 194 -4.47 21.14 -9.99
CA ILE A 194 -3.01 21.22 -9.96
C ILE A 194 -2.64 22.12 -8.77
N VAL A 195 -2.05 21.52 -7.74
CA VAL A 195 -1.55 22.25 -6.58
C VAL A 195 -0.04 22.36 -6.71
N TYR A 196 0.46 23.59 -6.82
CA TYR A 196 1.89 23.86 -6.79
C TYR A 196 2.36 23.89 -5.33
N TRP A 197 3.21 22.94 -4.96
CA TRP A 197 3.78 22.86 -3.62
C TRP A 197 5.21 23.39 -3.59
N TYR A 198 5.43 24.51 -2.90
CA TYR A 198 6.74 25.17 -2.78
C TYR A 198 7.44 24.92 -1.43
N GLY A 199 6.85 24.10 -0.54
CA GLY A 199 7.45 23.77 0.75
C GLY A 199 8.54 22.71 0.66
N ARG A 200 9.57 22.79 1.52
CA ARG A 200 10.73 21.87 1.53
C ARG A 200 10.42 20.41 1.92
N ASN A 201 9.19 20.11 2.34
CA ASN A 201 8.80 18.80 2.89
C ASN A 201 7.54 18.22 2.20
N SER A 202 7.48 18.22 0.87
CA SER A 202 6.40 17.53 0.17
C SER A 202 6.65 16.02 0.23
N ARG A 203 5.70 15.25 0.78
CA ARG A 203 5.74 13.78 0.72
C ARG A 203 5.24 13.24 -0.62
N LEU A 204 4.82 14.12 -1.53
CA LEU A 204 4.15 13.79 -2.80
C LEU A 204 4.99 12.91 -3.73
N THR A 205 6.32 13.00 -3.68
CA THR A 205 7.25 12.16 -4.45
C THR A 205 7.96 11.11 -3.59
N SER A 206 7.49 10.89 -2.36
CA SER A 206 8.08 9.90 -1.44
C SER A 206 7.45 8.52 -1.59
N ASP A 207 7.98 7.55 -0.85
CA ASP A 207 7.41 6.21 -0.71
C ASP A 207 6.02 6.19 -0.07
N ASN A 208 5.61 7.29 0.58
CA ASN A 208 4.30 7.49 1.17
C ASN A 208 3.65 8.80 0.66
N PRO A 209 3.13 8.82 -0.58
CA PRO A 209 2.60 10.04 -1.22
C PRO A 209 1.19 10.43 -0.73
N ILE A 210 0.82 10.07 0.50
CA ILE A 210 -0.46 10.44 1.11
C ILE A 210 -0.27 11.67 2.01
N ILE A 211 -1.08 12.70 1.76
CA ILE A 211 -1.21 13.85 2.65
C ILE A 211 -2.42 13.59 3.56
N PRO A 212 -2.23 13.26 4.85
CA PRO A 212 -3.35 13.20 5.76
C PRO A 212 -3.91 14.60 5.96
N ARG A 213 -5.23 14.77 5.83
CA ARG A 213 -5.90 15.98 6.29
C ARG A 213 -5.76 16.01 7.81
N LEU A 214 -4.93 16.92 8.32
CA LEU A 214 -4.99 17.27 9.74
C LEU A 214 -6.36 17.94 9.95
N PHE A 215 -7.27 17.22 10.60
CA PHE A 215 -8.40 17.89 11.22
C PHE A 215 -7.81 18.59 12.44
N GLU A 216 -7.40 19.84 12.28
CA GLU A 216 -7.20 20.71 13.43
C GLU A 216 -8.56 20.82 14.12
N SER A 217 -8.64 20.26 15.32
CA SER A 217 -9.63 20.72 16.29
C SER A 217 -9.33 22.19 16.53
N PHE A 218 -10.06 23.08 15.85
CA PHE A 218 -10.15 24.47 16.24
C PHE A 218 -10.70 24.50 17.67
N ASN A 219 -9.81 24.54 18.66
CA ASN A 219 -10.15 25.07 19.96
C ASN A 219 -10.21 26.59 19.79
N GLU A 220 -11.41 27.10 19.54
CA GLU A 220 -11.73 28.48 19.87
C GLU A 220 -11.47 28.66 21.38
N GLY A 221 -10.52 29.53 21.73
CA GLY A 221 -10.28 29.92 23.12
C GLY A 221 -8.81 30.05 23.46
N GLU A 222 -8.21 31.18 23.07
CA GLU A 222 -7.90 32.25 24.03
C GLU A 222 -7.17 33.37 23.28
N VAL A 223 -7.93 34.44 23.05
CA VAL A 223 -7.38 35.80 22.97
C VAL A 223 -6.67 36.04 24.30
N ASN A 224 -5.37 36.33 24.26
CA ASN A 224 -4.77 37.30 25.15
C ASN A 224 -3.56 37.93 24.45
N GLU A 225 -3.79 39.14 23.98
CA GLU A 225 -2.77 40.13 23.68
C GLU A 225 -1.87 40.33 24.90
N THR A 226 -0.56 40.37 24.69
CA THR A 226 0.37 41.35 25.30
C THR A 226 1.66 41.40 24.50
#